data_AF-A0A537HIF3-F1
#
_entry.id   AF-A0A537HIF3-F1
#
_cell.length_a   1.000
_cell.length_b   1.000
_cell.length_c   1.000
_cell.angle_alpha   90.00
_cell.angle_beta   90.00
_cell.angle_gamma   90.00
#
_symmetry.space_group_name_H-M   'P 1'
#
loop_
_entity.id
_entity.type
_entity.pdbx_description
1 polymer ?
#
loop_
_entity_poly.entity_id
_entity_poly.type
_entity_poly.pdbx_seq_one_letter_code
_entity_poly.pdbx_strand_id
1 'polypeptide(L)'
;MLDRSNIGVDELAETLALSTEKTKDLLLTMTTRGLIIKAPGPKDAFSALHPRMTMTNIFKIYEKMVVQDLRDRRATVDRMVNLLTPIFDERKN
;
A
#
# COMPACT_ATOMS: atom_id res chain seq x y z
N MET A 1 26.17 14.76 -5.45
CA MET A 1 24.85 14.53 -6.06
C MET A 1 24.67 13.04 -6.18
N LEU A 2 23.69 12.43 -5.51
CA LEU A 2 23.42 10.99 -5.69
C LEU A 2 22.91 10.77 -7.11
N ASP A 3 23.62 9.95 -7.86
CA ASP A 3 23.30 9.57 -9.24
C ASP A 3 21.88 9.00 -9.26
N ARG A 4 20.95 9.69 -9.93
CA ARG A 4 19.60 9.16 -10.13
C ARG A 4 19.70 8.21 -11.31
N SER A 5 20.11 6.96 -11.06
CA SER A 5 20.02 5.91 -12.06
C SER A 5 18.53 5.66 -12.36
N ASN A 6 18.05 6.29 -13.42
CA ASN A 6 16.73 6.01 -13.95
C ASN A 6 16.82 4.65 -14.65
N ILE A 7 16.03 3.67 -14.20
CA ILE A 7 16.06 2.30 -14.73
C ILE A 7 14.78 2.06 -15.53
N GLY A 8 14.92 1.44 -16.71
CA GLY A 8 13.79 1.10 -17.58
C GLY A 8 13.04 -0.16 -17.12
N VAL A 9 11.80 -0.34 -17.60
CA VAL A 9 10.99 -1.53 -17.28
C VAL A 9 11.67 -2.83 -17.70
N ASP A 10 12.29 -2.86 -18.89
CA ASP A 10 12.90 -4.08 -19.43
C ASP A 10 14.11 -4.52 -18.59
N GLU A 11 14.95 -3.56 -18.20
CA GLU A 11 16.11 -3.78 -17.32
C GLU A 11 15.68 -4.23 -15.91
N LEU A 12 14.58 -3.67 -15.38
CA LEU A 12 14.00 -4.11 -14.11
C LEU A 12 13.39 -5.51 -14.19
N ALA A 13 12.76 -5.86 -15.32
CA ALA A 13 12.20 -7.19 -15.52
C ALA A 13 13.29 -8.26 -15.51
N GLU A 14 14.42 -7.98 -16.18
CA GLU A 14 15.59 -8.84 -16.19
C GLU A 14 16.23 -8.95 -14.79
N THR A 15 16.44 -7.81 -14.12
CA THR A 15 17.06 -7.76 -12.78
C THR A 15 16.23 -8.48 -11.72
N LEU A 16 14.90 -8.37 -11.80
CA LEU A 16 13.97 -8.99 -10.85
C LEU A 16 13.59 -10.43 -11.23
N ALA A 17 14.08 -10.93 -12.37
CA ALA A 17 13.68 -12.22 -12.95
C ALA A 17 12.15 -12.38 -13.05
N LEU A 18 11.46 -11.32 -13.46
CA LEU A 18 10.00 -11.27 -13.61
C LEU A 18 9.62 -11.10 -15.09
N SER A 19 8.42 -11.57 -15.46
CA SER A 19 7.86 -11.23 -16.76
C SER A 19 7.59 -9.73 -16.83
N THR A 20 7.71 -9.13 -18.02
CA THR A 20 7.48 -7.69 -18.24
C THR A 20 6.12 -7.24 -17.73
N GLU A 21 5.08 -8.07 -17.86
CA GLU A 21 3.74 -7.80 -17.33
C GLU A 21 3.72 -7.70 -15.80
N LYS A 22 4.30 -8.69 -15.09
CA LYS A 22 4.41 -8.67 -13.63
C LYS A 22 5.25 -7.49 -13.13
N THR A 23 6.31 -7.16 -13.86
CA THR A 23 7.14 -5.99 -13.55
C THR A 23 6.34 -4.70 -13.67
N LYS A 24 5.52 -4.53 -14.71
CA LYS A 24 4.65 -3.35 -14.86
C LYS A 24 3.64 -3.24 -13.71
N ASP A 25 2.99 -4.34 -13.33
CA ASP A 25 2.04 -4.35 -12.21
C ASP A 25 2.71 -4.01 -10.88
N LEU A 26 3.92 -4.54 -10.65
CA LEU A 26 4.72 -4.20 -9.49
C LEU A 26 5.08 -2.72 -9.47
N LEU A 27 5.57 -2.17 -10.59
CA LEU A 27 5.97 -0.76 -10.68
C LEU A 27 4.77 0.19 -10.52
N LEU A 28 3.60 -0.19 -11.05
CA LEU A 28 2.36 0.54 -10.82
C LEU A 28 1.98 0.52 -9.33
N THR A 29 2.05 -0.65 -8.67
CA THR A 29 1.80 -0.79 -7.24
C THR A 29 2.77 0.02 -6.40
N MET A 30 4.06 0.00 -6.74
CA MET A 30 5.08 0.77 -6.03
C MET A 30 4.91 2.28 -6.24
N THR A 31 4.51 2.71 -7.44
CA THR A 31 4.26 4.11 -7.76
C THR A 31 3.02 4.64 -7.03
N THR A 32 1.90 3.90 -7.07
CA THR A 32 0.65 4.26 -6.37
C THR A 32 0.82 4.30 -4.86
N ARG A 33 1.69 3.46 -4.30
CA ARG A 33 2.09 3.48 -2.88
C ARG A 33 3.14 4.54 -2.55
N GLY A 34 3.61 5.32 -3.53
CA GLY A 34 4.63 6.35 -3.34
C GLY A 34 5.98 5.80 -2.88
N LEU A 35 6.38 4.62 -3.37
CA LEU A 35 7.67 4.00 -3.06
C LEU A 35 8.75 4.30 -4.11
N ILE A 36 8.31 4.54 -5.35
CA ILE A 36 9.15 4.96 -6.48
C ILE A 36 8.49 6.12 -7.21
N ILE A 37 9.24 6.79 -8.07
CA ILE A 37 8.73 7.86 -8.93
C ILE A 37 8.99 7.51 -10.40
N LYS A 38 8.04 7.88 -11.25
CA LYS A 38 8.25 7.86 -12.69
C LYS A 38 9.13 9.05 -13.08
N ALA A 39 10.25 8.78 -13.74
CA ALA A 39 11.13 9.82 -14.23
C ALA A 39 10.48 10.53 -15.43
N PRO A 40 10.62 11.85 -15.56
CA PRO A 40 10.12 12.58 -16.72
C PRO A 40 10.93 12.21 -17.97
N GLY A 41 10.26 11.80 -19.04
CA GLY A 41 10.90 11.45 -20.31
C GLY A 41 10.03 10.60 -21.23
N PRO A 42 10.48 10.35 -22.48
CA PRO A 42 9.73 9.60 -23.49
C PRO A 42 9.73 8.09 -23.28
N LYS A 43 10.60 7.56 -22.40
CA LYS A 43 10.63 6.14 -22.01
C LYS A 43 10.14 6.01 -20.57
N ASP A 44 9.38 4.95 -20.29
CA ASP A 44 8.96 4.57 -18.94
C ASP A 44 10.19 4.20 -18.10
N ALA A 45 10.79 5.20 -17.48
CA ALA A 45 11.91 5.06 -16.58
C ALA A 45 11.49 5.39 -15.14
N PHE A 46 12.07 4.69 -14.19
CA PHE A 46 11.70 4.79 -12.77
C PHE A 46 12.93 5.13 -11.95
N SER A 47 12.74 5.98 -10.94
CA SER A 47 13.75 6.33 -9.95
C SER A 47 13.28 5.88 -8.58
N ALA A 48 14.23 5.35 -7.81
CA ALA A 48 14.02 5.12 -6.39
C ALA A 48 13.85 6.46 -5.65
N LEU A 49 13.06 6.43 -4.58
CA LEU A 49 13.02 7.50 -3.60
C LEU A 49 14.23 7.41 -2.65
N HIS A 50 14.53 8.52 -1.99
CA HIS A 50 15.54 8.52 -0.93
C HIS A 50 15.13 7.51 0.18
N PRO A 51 16.04 6.65 0.68
CA PRO A 51 15.69 5.58 1.63
C PRO A 51 14.89 6.06 2.83
N ARG A 52 15.25 7.23 3.41
CA ARG A 52 14.48 7.85 4.50
C ARG A 52 13.00 8.08 4.13
N MET A 53 12.72 8.60 2.93
CA MET A 53 11.35 8.82 2.48
C MET A 53 10.63 7.50 2.21
N THR A 54 11.31 6.54 1.59
CA THR A 54 10.78 5.19 1.37
C THR A 54 10.34 4.55 2.68
N MET A 55 11.20 4.59 3.71
CA MET A 55 10.88 4.05 5.03
C MET A 55 9.71 4.76 5.69
N THR A 56 9.64 6.09 5.60
CA THR A 56 8.49 6.86 6.09
C THR A 56 7.20 6.45 5.38
N ASN A 57 7.22 6.25 4.06
CA ASN A 57 6.03 5.87 3.30
C ASN A 57 5.58 4.45 3.63
N ILE A 58 6.53 3.50 3.77
CA ILE A 58 6.23 2.14 4.23
C ILE A 58 5.55 2.17 5.60
N PHE A 59 6.08 2.96 6.54
CA PHE A 59 5.49 3.09 7.88
C PHE A 59 4.07 3.66 7.83
N LYS A 60 3.83 4.71 7.03
CA LYS A 60 2.48 5.29 6.84
C LYS A 60 1.48 4.30 6.25
N ILE A 61 1.92 3.47 5.30
CA ILE A 61 1.06 2.42 4.72
C ILE A 61 0.67 1.41 5.79
N TYR A 62 1.65 0.94 6.57
CA TYR A 62 1.41 -0.01 7.66
C TYR A 62 0.48 0.56 8.72
N GLU A 63 0.74 1.79 9.17
CA GLU A 63 -0.09 2.49 10.15
C GLU A 63 -1.55 2.59 9.68
N LYS A 64 -1.77 2.98 8.42
CA LYS A 64 -3.11 3.04 7.83
C LYS A 64 -3.81 1.68 7.85
N MET A 65 -3.09 0.60 7.53
CA MET A 65 -3.65 -0.76 7.55
C MET A 65 -4.06 -1.18 8.96
N VAL A 66 -3.22 -0.93 9.96
CA VAL A 66 -3.51 -1.27 11.36
C VAL A 66 -4.71 -0.47 11.89
N VAL A 67 -4.75 0.84 11.61
CA VAL A 67 -5.88 1.70 12.02
C VAL A 67 -7.18 1.24 11.37
N GLN A 68 -7.15 0.82 10.11
CA GLN A 68 -8.33 0.31 9.42
C GLN A 68 -8.82 -1.01 10.03
N ASP A 69 -7.93 -1.97 10.28
CA ASP A 69 -8.27 -3.24 10.93
C ASP A 69 -8.91 -3.02 12.31
N LEU A 70 -8.36 -2.11 13.13
CA LEU A 70 -8.95 -1.75 14.42
C LEU A 70 -10.34 -1.13 14.29
N ARG A 71 -10.55 -0.28 13.28
CA ARG A 71 -11.87 0.32 12.99
C ARG A 71 -12.89 -0.74 12.58
N ASP A 72 -12.50 -1.67 11.73
CA ASP A 72 -13.38 -2.73 11.24
C ASP A 72 -13.77 -3.70 12.36
N ARG A 73 -12.84 -4.02 13.26
CA ARG A 73 -13.12 -4.80 14.49
C ARG A 73 -14.08 -4.06 15.40
N ARG A 74 -13.86 -2.76 15.66
CA ARG A 74 -14.77 -1.94 16.47
C ARG A 74 -16.18 -1.92 15.87
N ALA A 75 -16.30 -1.66 14.57
CA ALA A 75 -17.58 -1.66 13.89
C ALA A 75 -18.30 -3.02 13.99
N THR A 76 -17.54 -4.12 14.01
CA THR A 76 -18.11 -5.46 14.20
C THR A 76 -18.69 -5.63 15.61
N VAL A 77 -17.95 -5.20 16.65
CA VAL A 77 -18.45 -5.22 18.02
C VAL A 77 -19.69 -4.34 18.18
N ASP A 78 -19.66 -3.11 17.64
CA ASP A 78 -20.80 -2.19 17.71
C ASP A 78 -22.05 -2.80 17.05
N ARG A 79 -21.90 -3.49 15.90
CA ARG A 79 -22.99 -4.24 15.26
C ARG A 79 -23.51 -5.36 16.16
N MET A 80 -22.63 -6.14 16.79
CA MET A 80 -23.05 -7.22 17.69
C MET A 80 -23.83 -6.68 18.88
N VAL A 81 -23.35 -5.59 19.50
CA VAL A 81 -24.05 -4.94 20.61
C VAL A 81 -25.46 -4.53 20.18
N ASN A 82 -25.58 -3.82 19.05
CA ASN A 82 -26.88 -3.39 18.54
C ASN A 82 -27.86 -4.54 18.26
N LEU A 83 -27.35 -5.70 17.84
CA LEU A 83 -28.17 -6.90 17.61
C LEU A 83 -28.58 -7.60 18.91
N LEU A 84 -27.71 -7.57 19.94
CA LEU A 84 -27.94 -8.27 21.20
C LEU A 84 -28.75 -7.45 22.22
N THR A 85 -28.67 -6.11 22.18
CA THR A 85 -29.38 -5.23 23.10
C THR A 85 -30.88 -5.50 23.14
N PRO A 86 -31.62 -5.59 22.01
CA PRO A 86 -33.05 -5.88 22.04
C PRO A 86 -33.38 -7.22 22.70
N ILE A 87 -32.58 -8.27 22.45
CA ILE A 87 -32.76 -9.60 23.05
C ILE A 87 -32.59 -9.54 24.57
N PHE A 88 -31.64 -8.74 25.05
CA PHE A 88 -31.42 -8.55 26.47
C PHE A 88 -32.60 -7.79 27.11
N ASP A 89 -33.05 -6.71 26.48
CA ASP A 89 -34.14 -5.87 27.00
C ASP A 89 -35.49 -6.61 27.01
N GLU A 90 -35.79 -7.43 26.00
CA GLU A 90 -37.01 -8.27 25.94
C GLU A 90 -37.08 -9.29 27.07
N ARG A 91 -35.95 -9.83 27.55
CA ARG A 91 -35.92 -10.78 28.68
C ARG A 91 -36.15 -10.14 30.05
N LYS A 92 -36.09 -8.81 30.13
CA LYS A 92 -36.20 -8.06 31.38
C LYS A 92 -37.62 -7.59 31.67
N ASN A 93 -38.50 -7.63 30.66
CA ASN A 93 -39.94 -7.41 30.75
C ASN A 93 -40.69 -8.74 30.83
#